data_AF-A0A519YBY4-F1
#
_entry.id   AF-A0A519YBY4-F1
#
_cell.length_a   1.000
_cell.length_b   1.000
_cell.length_c   1.000
_cell.angle_alpha   90.00
_cell.angle_beta   90.00
_cell.angle_gamma   90.00
#
_symmetry.space_group_name_H-M   'P 1'
#
loop_
_entity.id
_entity.type
_entity.pdbx_description
1 polymer ?
#
loop_
_entity_poly.entity_id
_entity_poly.type
_entity_poly.pdbx_seq_one_letter_code
_entity_poly.pdbx_strand_id
1 'polypeptide(L)' 'MARRGSALTKLGDDQLLALLDEHRALLGESIANDYGSETVRSVMIRIAEFEAEVDRRGAATPGSST' A
#
# COMPACT_ATOMS: atom_id res chain seq x y z
N MET A 1 -23.89 -26.85 27.70
CA MET A 1 -23.09 -26.33 26.57
C MET A 1 -24.03 -26.05 25.40
N ALA A 2 -24.40 -24.78 25.18
CA ALA A 2 -25.29 -24.38 24.09
C ALA A 2 -24.48 -24.14 22.81
N ARG A 3 -24.86 -24.83 21.73
CA ARG A 3 -24.32 -24.69 20.38
C ARG A 3 -24.48 -23.22 19.96
N ARG A 4 -23.38 -22.51 19.65
CA ARG A 4 -23.42 -21.27 18.85
C ARG A 4 -23.87 -21.67 17.44
N GLY A 5 -25.18 -21.88 17.28
CA GLY A 5 -25.83 -22.01 15.99
C GLY A 5 -25.71 -20.65 15.31
N SER A 6 -24.85 -20.60 14.30
CA SER A 6 -24.74 -19.57 13.28
C SER A 6 -26.07 -18.87 13.03
N ALA A 7 -26.26 -17.69 13.61
CA ALA A 7 -27.32 -16.76 13.25
C ALA A 7 -26.95 -16.11 11.91
N LEU A 8 -26.89 -16.93 10.86
CA LEU A 8 -27.07 -16.45 9.50
C LEU A 8 -28.56 -16.17 9.41
N THR A 9 -28.96 -14.98 9.84
CA THR A 9 -30.21 -14.38 9.38
C THR A 9 -30.22 -14.54 7.86
N LYS A 10 -31.26 -15.17 7.31
CA LYS A 10 -31.43 -15.29 5.86
C LYS A 10 -31.56 -13.87 5.31
N LEU A 11 -30.42 -13.29 4.90
CA LEU A 11 -30.39 -12.04 4.17
C LEU A 11 -31.19 -12.28 2.89
N GLY A 12 -32.13 -11.38 2.61
CA GLY A 12 -32.74 -11.34 1.28
C GLY A 12 -31.67 -11.00 0.24
N ASP A 13 -31.91 -11.39 -1.01
CA ASP A 13 -30.93 -11.24 -2.10
C ASP A 13 -30.43 -9.79 -2.23
N ASP A 14 -31.29 -8.79 -2.02
CA ASP A 14 -30.93 -7.37 -2.06
C ASP A 14 -29.96 -6.95 -0.93
N GLN A 15 -30.12 -7.51 0.27
CA GLN A 15 -29.23 -7.23 1.40
C GLN A 15 -27.88 -7.92 1.21
N LEU A 16 -27.87 -9.10 0.58
CA LEU A 16 -26.65 -9.79 0.21
C LEU A 16 -25.89 -9.01 -0.87
N LEU A 17 -26.59 -8.50 -1.89
CA LEU A 17 -26.00 -7.65 -2.93
C LEU A 17 -25.38 -6.38 -2.35
N ALA A 18 -26.09 -5.68 -1.47
CA ALA A 18 -25.57 -4.47 -0.82
C ALA A 18 -24.28 -4.73 -0.03
N LEU A 19 -24.22 -5.84 0.73
CA LEU A 19 -23.03 -6.22 1.48
C LEU A 19 -21.86 -6.59 0.57
N LEU A 20 -22.12 -7.24 -0.58
CA LEU A 20 -21.09 -7.58 -1.56
C LEU A 20 -20.52 -6.31 -2.22
N ASP A 21 -21.36 -5.33 -2.54
CA ASP A 21 -20.92 -4.06 -3.10
C ASP A 21 -20.08 -3.24 -2.12
N GLU A 22 -20.50 -3.17 -0.85
CA GLU A 22 -19.72 -2.52 0.21
C GLU A 22 -18.34 -3.19 0.38
N HIS A 23 -18.31 -4.52 0.42
CA HIS A 23 -17.06 -5.25 0.57
C HIS A 23 -16.13 -5.07 -0.65
N ARG A 24 -16.70 -5.01 -1.87
CA ARG A 24 -15.94 -4.71 -3.09
C ARG A 24 -15.32 -3.31 -3.05
N ALA A 25 -16.04 -2.32 -2.54
CA ALA A 25 -15.52 -0.95 -2.41
C ALA A 25 -14.34 -0.89 -1.43
N LEU A 26 -14.48 -1.51 -0.25
CA LEU A 26 -13.43 -1.58 0.76
C LEU A 26 -12.18 -2.33 0.27
N LEU A 27 -12.36 -3.43 -0.47
CA LEU A 27 -11.24 -4.15 -1.08
C LEU A 27 -10.53 -3.32 -2.15
N GLY A 28 -11.28 -2.57 -2.97
CA GLY A 28 -10.72 -1.65 -3.94
C GLY A 28 -9.87 -0.56 -3.30
N GLU A 29 -10.37 0.05 -2.22
CA GLU A 29 -9.64 1.05 -1.43
C GLU A 29 -8.37 0.47 -0.80
N SER A 30 -8.46 -0.71 -0.19
CA SER A 30 -7.31 -1.39 0.41
C SER A 30 -6.21 -1.66 -0.62
N ILE A 31 -6.56 -2.20 -1.79
CA ILE A 31 -5.59 -2.51 -2.86
C ILE A 31 -4.94 -1.22 -3.38
N ALA A 32 -5.73 -0.16 -3.59
CA ALA A 32 -5.20 1.12 -4.04
C ALA A 32 -4.24 1.74 -3.02
N ASN A 33 -4.58 1.65 -1.73
CA ASN A 33 -3.73 2.11 -0.63
C ASN A 33 -2.42 1.32 -0.54
N ASP A 34 -2.48 -0.01 -0.62
CA ASP A 34 -1.30 -0.88 -0.59
C ASP A 34 -0.37 -0.59 -1.77
N TYR A 35 -0.93 -0.53 -2.99
CA TYR A 35 -0.14 -0.23 -4.19
C TYR A 35 0.48 1.18 -4.14
N GLY A 36 -0.29 2.18 -3.66
CA GLY A 36 0.21 3.54 -3.45
C GLY A 36 1.35 3.59 -2.43
N SER A 37 1.19 2.90 -1.31
CA SER A 37 2.18 2.80 -0.23
C SER A 37 3.48 2.13 -0.70
N GLU A 38 3.37 1.02 -1.43
CA GLU A 38 4.52 0.32 -2.02
C GLU A 38 5.24 1.19 -3.05
N THR A 39 4.50 1.91 -3.89
CA THR A 39 5.06 2.82 -4.90
C THR A 39 5.83 3.96 -4.25
N VAL A 40 5.24 4.64 -3.26
CA VAL A 40 5.91 5.73 -2.53
C VAL A 40 7.19 5.22 -1.85
N ARG A 41 7.14 4.05 -1.20
CA ARG A 41 8.33 3.45 -0.58
C ARG A 41 9.42 3.19 -1.61
N SER A 42 9.08 2.61 -2.77
CA SER A 42 10.05 2.32 -3.83
C SER A 42 10.71 3.59 -4.39
N VAL A 43 9.94 4.65 -4.60
CA VAL A 43 10.46 5.95 -5.06
C VAL A 43 11.41 6.55 -4.02
N MET A 44 11.03 6.55 -2.74
CA MET A 44 11.87 7.09 -1.66
C MET A 44 13.21 6.36 -1.55
N ILE A 45 13.23 5.02 -1.70
CA ILE A 45 14.49 4.25 -1.70
C ILE A 45 15.41 4.69 -2.85
N ARG A 46 14.87 4.83 -4.06
CA ARG A 46 15.67 5.26 -5.24
C ARG A 46 16.21 6.67 -5.09
N ILE A 47 15.45 7.58 -4.48
CA ILE A 47 15.91 8.95 -4.19
C ILE A 47 17.09 8.89 -3.22
N ALA A 48 16.99 8.13 -2.13
CA ALA A 48 18.08 8.00 -1.17
C ALA A 48 19.34 7.37 -1.79
N GLU A 49 19.19 6.35 -2.64
CA GLU A 49 20.30 5.76 -3.39
C GLU A 49 20.96 6.78 -4.33
N PHE A 50 20.15 7.61 -5.00
CA PHE A 50 20.64 8.66 -5.89
C PHE A 50 21.39 9.75 -5.12
N GLU A 51 20.85 10.23 -4.00
CA GLU A 51 21.51 11.22 -3.12
C GLU A 51 22.86 10.68 -2.64
N ALA A 52 22.92 9.42 -2.20
CA ALA A 52 24.16 8.79 -1.77
C ALA A 52 25.20 8.64 -2.89
N GLU A 53 24.76 8.41 -4.14
CA GLU A 53 25.64 8.38 -5.31
C GLU A 53 26.15 9.78 -5.67
N VAL A 54 25.29 10.81 -5.61
CA VAL A 54 25.67 12.20 -5.83
C VAL A 54 26.70 12.65 -4.79
N ASP A 55 26.48 12.37 -3.51
CA ASP A 55 27.41 12.68 -2.43
C ASP A 55 28.76 12.01 -2.65
N ARG A 56 28.78 10.73 -3.05
CA ARG A 56 30.02 10.01 -3.37
C ARG A 56 30.77 10.63 -4.54
N ARG A 57 30.07 11.06 -5.60
CA ARG A 57 30.69 11.72 -6.77
C ARG A 57 31.17 13.13 -6.46
N GLY A 58 30.42 13.87 -5.66
CA GLY A 58 30.80 15.20 -5.16
C GLY A 58 32.04 15.13 -4.28
N ALA A 59 32.15 14.12 -3.41
CA ALA A 59 33.35 13.87 -2.62
C ALA A 59 34.56 13.42 -3.46
N ALA A 60 34.33 12.78 -4.62
CA ALA A 60 35.38 12.32 -5.53
C ALA A 60 35.97 13.43 -6.44
N THR A 61 35.53 14.68 -6.30
CA THR A 61 36.22 15.85 -6.85
C THR A 61 36.97 16.59 -5.75
N PRO A 62 38.15 16.10 -5.30
CA PRO A 62 39.08 16.96 -4.61
C PRO A 62 39.47 18.04 -5.61
N GLY A 63 39.30 19.31 -5.25
CA GLY A 63 39.66 20.42 -6.10
C GLY A 63 41.03 20.19 -6.73
N SER A 64 41.08 20.17 -8.05
CA SER A 64 42.32 20.37 -8.79
C SER A 64 42.74 21.83 -8.56
N SER A 65 43.33 22.10 -7.40
CA SER A 65 44.11 23.31 -7.18
C SER A 65 45.51 22.99 -7.67
N THR A 66 45.74 23.20 -8.97
CA THR A 66 47.07 23.46 -9.53
C THR A 66 47.30 24.96 -9.51
#